data_AF-A0A067TMD7-F1
#
_entry.id   AF-A0A067TMD7-F1
#
_cell.length_a   1.000
_cell.length_b   1.000
_cell.length_c   1.000
_cell.angle_alpha   90.00
_cell.angle_beta   90.00
_cell.angle_gamma   90.00
#
_symmetry.space_group_name_H-M   'P 1'
#
loop_
_entity.id
_entity.type
_entity.pdbx_description
1 polymer ?
#
loop_
_entity_poly.entity_id
_entity_poly.type
_entity_poly.pdbx_seq_one_letter_code
_entity_poly.pdbx_strand_id
1 'polypeptide(L)'
;MAPKCEPLCNFGDRLYFTTFPHPPPPPNVLNRLAAEPGHQPRLRVRPRGGPSASPDDNASYYYFMIDDQLLYLSFFQDWGPLNLAMVYKACILIHELLEDNELASHRLVLYSSDDPRRKANAALLMALYVMIVQRRAPWEAFHPIAEMEFMPFRDAGRGPSDFNLSIQDCLWGIWKAMQNGLCDMNEFSVEDYEYYEKVENGDWNWLTPNFIAFASPVDTNWIKKEKEAKESANSGNPGSISRTSSSSSNLALQRKLPTPYLNCLDYFEKRNIKLVVRLNTELYDRNTFLDRGIDHLELYFDDGTNPTDEIVRTFLDVADRIVESGGVVAVHCKAGLGRTGTLVGAYLIWKYGFTANEAIAFMRIVRPGTVVGPQQQYMYLKQLEWTKW
;
A
#
# COMPACT_ATOMS: atom_id res chain seq x y z
N MET A 1 15.61 18.04 -34.35
CA MET A 1 16.52 17.89 -33.19
C MET A 1 15.97 16.77 -32.33
N ALA A 2 16.80 15.80 -31.94
CA ALA A 2 16.38 14.76 -31.01
C ALA A 2 15.91 15.40 -29.69
N PRO A 3 14.81 14.93 -29.08
CA PRO A 3 14.32 15.45 -27.81
C PRO A 3 15.40 15.28 -26.74
N LYS A 4 15.73 16.37 -26.05
CA LYS A 4 16.80 16.40 -25.04
C LYS A 4 16.29 15.76 -23.75
N CYS A 5 16.82 14.59 -23.40
CA CYS A 5 16.59 13.95 -22.11
C CYS A 5 17.69 14.29 -21.10
N GLU A 6 17.41 14.04 -19.81
CA GLU A 6 18.43 13.99 -18.77
C GLU A 6 19.43 12.83 -19.02
N PRO A 7 20.65 12.89 -18.47
CA PRO A 7 21.60 11.78 -18.58
C PRO A 7 21.02 10.47 -18.04
N LEU A 8 21.17 9.38 -18.79
CA LEU A 8 20.64 8.08 -18.42
C LEU A 8 21.33 7.54 -17.16
N CYS A 9 20.54 7.04 -16.23
CA CYS A 9 20.98 6.32 -15.04
C CYS A 9 21.03 4.83 -15.36
N ASN A 10 22.19 4.19 -15.20
CA ASN A 10 22.36 2.75 -15.47
C ASN A 10 22.06 1.93 -14.21
N PHE A 11 21.02 1.10 -14.28
CA PHE A 11 20.56 0.22 -13.20
C PHE A 11 21.18 -1.19 -13.21
N GLY A 12 22.04 -1.49 -14.18
CA GLY A 12 22.66 -2.79 -14.38
C GLY A 12 22.28 -3.39 -15.74
N ASP A 13 23.18 -4.21 -16.28
CA ASP A 13 23.00 -4.92 -17.54
C ASP A 13 22.56 -4.03 -18.69
N ARG A 14 21.29 -4.17 -19.10
CA ARG A 14 20.66 -3.46 -20.22
C ARG A 14 19.57 -2.48 -19.77
N LEU A 15 19.45 -2.18 -18.47
CA LEU A 15 18.41 -1.32 -17.90
C LEU A 15 18.89 0.09 -17.59
N TYR A 16 18.12 1.06 -18.07
CA TYR A 16 18.39 2.48 -17.89
C TYR A 16 17.13 3.25 -17.51
N PHE A 17 17.33 4.38 -16.85
CA PHE A 17 16.26 5.32 -16.50
C PHE A 17 16.62 6.75 -16.95
N THR A 18 15.64 7.51 -17.43
CA THR A 18 15.80 8.94 -17.73
C THR A 18 14.48 9.72 -17.63
N THR A 19 14.55 11.05 -17.79
CA THR A 19 13.39 11.93 -17.87
C THR A 19 13.44 12.84 -19.10
N PHE A 20 12.26 13.21 -19.59
CA PHE A 20 12.06 14.18 -20.67
C PHE A 20 11.19 15.36 -20.18
N PRO A 21 11.33 16.57 -20.76
CA PRO A 21 10.44 17.69 -20.46
C PRO A 21 8.97 17.34 -20.67
N HIS A 22 8.09 17.75 -19.76
CA HIS A 22 6.66 17.51 -19.84
C HIS A 22 5.98 18.39 -20.93
N PRO A 23 5.11 17.83 -21.80
CA PRO A 23 4.78 16.40 -21.93
C PRO A 23 5.89 15.61 -22.64
N PRO A 24 6.17 14.37 -22.21
CA PRO A 24 7.28 13.60 -22.75
C PRO A 24 6.94 13.10 -24.17
N PRO A 25 7.94 12.88 -25.04
CA PRO A 25 7.71 12.31 -26.36
C PRO A 25 7.10 10.90 -26.26
N PRO A 26 6.22 10.50 -27.20
CA PRO A 26 5.63 9.17 -27.17
C PRO A 26 6.68 8.09 -27.53
N PRO A 27 6.56 6.85 -26.99
CA PRO A 27 7.58 5.81 -27.16
C PRO A 27 7.88 5.48 -28.63
N ASN A 28 6.87 5.46 -29.49
CA ASN A 28 7.01 5.20 -30.92
C ASN A 28 7.84 6.25 -31.67
N VAL A 29 7.91 7.49 -31.19
CA VAL A 29 8.78 8.53 -31.76
C VAL A 29 10.20 8.31 -31.28
N LEU A 30 10.40 8.06 -29.98
CA LEU A 30 11.74 7.81 -29.42
C LEU A 30 12.39 6.56 -30.02
N ASN A 31 11.63 5.48 -30.18
CA ASN A 31 12.14 4.21 -30.72
C ASN A 31 12.48 4.30 -32.21
N ARG A 32 11.76 5.13 -32.99
CA ARG A 32 12.14 5.42 -34.37
C ARG A 32 13.43 6.24 -34.45
N LEU A 33 13.58 7.26 -33.60
CA LEU A 33 14.80 8.07 -33.55
C LEU A 33 16.00 7.27 -33.04
N ALA A 34 15.79 6.35 -32.11
CA ALA A 34 16.84 5.49 -31.57
C ALA A 34 17.38 4.46 -32.56
N ALA A 35 16.63 4.16 -33.62
CA ALA A 35 17.07 3.32 -34.73
C ALA A 35 17.94 4.07 -35.76
N GLU A 36 18.01 5.42 -35.69
CA GLU A 36 18.83 6.20 -36.60
C GLU A 36 20.32 6.14 -36.22
N PRO A 37 21.25 6.00 -37.20
CA PRO A 37 22.69 6.00 -36.93
C PRO A 37 23.14 7.30 -36.26
N GLY A 38 23.73 7.20 -35.07
CA GLY A 38 24.28 8.35 -34.33
C GLY A 38 23.43 8.85 -33.16
N HIS A 39 22.29 8.22 -32.85
CA HIS A 39 21.55 8.52 -31.62
C HIS A 39 22.25 7.92 -30.39
N GLN A 40 23.10 8.72 -29.74
CA GLN A 40 23.75 8.37 -28.47
C GLN A 40 23.29 9.33 -27.37
N PRO A 41 22.31 8.94 -26.53
CA PRO A 41 21.91 9.75 -25.40
C PRO A 41 23.06 9.83 -24.38
N ARG A 42 23.10 10.93 -23.62
CA ARG A 42 24.14 11.13 -22.61
C ARG A 42 23.96 10.12 -21.47
N LEU A 43 25.03 9.46 -21.07
CA LEU A 43 25.04 8.61 -19.87
C LEU A 43 25.48 9.44 -18.66
N ARG A 44 24.88 9.19 -17.49
CA ARG A 44 25.38 9.78 -16.24
C ARG A 44 26.71 9.14 -15.85
N VAL A 45 27.73 9.96 -15.62
CA VAL A 45 29.09 9.49 -15.26
C VAL A 45 29.10 9.00 -13.82
N ARG A 46 29.59 7.78 -13.57
CA ARG A 46 29.72 7.21 -12.22
C ARG A 46 30.90 7.85 -11.46
N PRO A 47 30.71 8.37 -10.23
CA PRO A 47 31.82 8.74 -9.38
C PRO A 47 32.45 7.46 -8.76
N ARG A 48 33.47 6.91 -9.44
CA ARG A 48 34.34 5.78 -9.02
C ARG A 48 33.76 4.34 -9.15
N GLY A 49 34.34 3.57 -10.08
CA GLY A 49 34.76 2.18 -9.82
C GLY A 49 33.78 0.99 -9.91
N GLY A 50 32.55 1.15 -10.40
CA GLY A 50 31.66 0.00 -10.70
C GLY A 50 31.87 -0.57 -12.11
N PRO A 51 31.53 -1.85 -12.38
CA PRO A 51 31.79 -2.51 -13.66
C PRO A 51 31.24 -1.66 -14.81
N SER A 52 32.09 -1.37 -15.80
CA SER A 52 31.68 -0.59 -16.96
C SER A 52 30.46 -1.25 -17.58
N ALA A 53 29.53 -0.43 -18.12
CA ALA A 53 28.57 -0.97 -19.07
C ALA A 53 29.34 -1.85 -20.06
N SER A 54 28.80 -3.02 -20.37
CA SER A 54 29.38 -3.90 -21.37
C SER A 54 29.66 -3.08 -22.65
N PRO A 55 30.85 -3.24 -23.25
CA PRO A 55 31.33 -2.42 -24.35
C PRO A 55 30.69 -2.85 -25.66
N ASP A 56 29.37 -2.73 -25.75
CA ASP A 56 28.68 -2.76 -27.02
C ASP A 56 28.27 -1.33 -27.37
N ASP A 57 29.25 -0.54 -27.82
CA ASP A 57 29.07 0.85 -28.24
C ASP A 57 28.05 0.99 -29.39
N ASN A 58 27.65 -0.13 -30.00
CA ASN A 58 26.69 -0.24 -31.08
C ASN A 58 25.26 -0.62 -30.63
N ALA A 59 25.00 -0.82 -29.34
CA ALA A 59 23.67 -1.21 -28.87
C ALA A 59 22.65 -0.06 -29.01
N SER A 60 21.56 -0.31 -29.73
CA SER A 60 20.41 0.60 -29.87
C SER A 60 19.62 0.71 -28.56
N TYR A 61 18.87 1.80 -28.41
CA TYR A 61 18.03 2.03 -27.23
C TYR A 61 16.57 1.73 -27.55
N TYR A 62 15.88 1.12 -26.60
CA TYR A 62 14.43 0.92 -26.64
C TYR A 62 13.80 1.66 -25.45
N TYR A 63 12.98 2.66 -25.75
CA TYR A 63 12.31 3.51 -24.79
C TYR A 63 10.89 3.02 -24.53
N PHE A 64 10.52 2.96 -23.26
CA PHE A 64 9.17 2.66 -22.81
C PHE A 64 8.83 3.50 -21.58
N MET A 65 7.54 3.73 -21.35
CA MET A 65 7.03 4.54 -20.24
C MET A 65 5.83 3.87 -19.59
N ILE A 66 5.56 4.25 -18.35
CA ILE A 66 4.46 3.72 -17.54
C ILE A 66 3.51 4.82 -17.03
N ASP A 67 3.84 6.09 -17.25
CA ASP A 67 3.11 7.23 -16.66
C ASP A 67 1.61 7.24 -17.00
N ASP A 68 1.25 6.74 -18.19
CA ASP A 68 -0.15 6.70 -18.66
C ASP A 68 -0.78 5.30 -18.54
N GLN A 69 -0.02 4.31 -18.04
CA GLN A 69 -0.49 2.94 -17.82
C GLN A 69 -0.84 2.68 -16.35
N LEU A 70 -0.02 3.20 -15.43
CA LEU A 70 -0.14 2.98 -13.99
C LEU A 70 -0.49 4.30 -13.29
N LEU A 71 -1.80 4.53 -13.10
CA LEU A 71 -2.31 5.78 -12.54
C LEU A 71 -2.60 5.64 -11.04
N TYR A 72 -1.95 6.47 -10.24
CA TYR A 72 -2.27 6.60 -8.82
C TYR A 72 -3.62 7.30 -8.63
N LEU A 73 -4.52 6.71 -7.85
CA LEU A 73 -5.81 7.31 -7.49
C LEU A 73 -5.69 8.08 -6.18
N SER A 74 -5.57 9.41 -6.28
CA SER A 74 -5.43 10.30 -5.13
C SER A 74 -6.67 10.36 -4.25
N PHE A 75 -6.49 10.27 -2.94
CA PHE A 75 -7.55 10.61 -1.97
C PHE A 75 -7.73 12.13 -1.85
N PHE A 76 -6.62 12.88 -1.88
CA PHE A 76 -6.61 14.33 -1.89
C PHE A 76 -5.44 14.87 -2.73
N GLN A 77 -4.29 15.11 -2.12
CA GLN A 77 -3.09 15.65 -2.77
C GLN A 77 -1.92 14.66 -2.78
N ASP A 78 -2.11 13.49 -2.18
CA ASP A 78 -1.24 12.34 -2.31
C ASP A 78 -1.17 11.87 -3.76
N TRP A 79 0.01 11.47 -4.21
CA TRP A 79 0.27 11.14 -5.62
C TRP A 79 1.09 9.84 -5.78
N GLY A 80 1.42 9.19 -4.68
CA GLY A 80 2.24 8.00 -4.61
C GLY A 80 2.61 7.64 -3.16
N PRO A 81 3.41 6.58 -2.98
CA PRO A 81 3.95 5.71 -4.03
C PRO A 81 2.85 4.87 -4.71
N LEU A 82 3.13 4.37 -5.91
CA LEU A 82 2.24 3.41 -6.59
C LEU A 82 2.07 2.13 -5.76
N ASN A 83 0.89 1.52 -5.85
CA ASN A 83 0.52 0.39 -4.99
C ASN A 83 1.17 -0.93 -5.42
N LEU A 84 1.04 -1.98 -4.60
CA LEU A 84 1.72 -3.26 -4.80
C LEU A 84 1.32 -3.95 -6.12
N ALA A 85 0.05 -3.85 -6.54
CA ALA A 85 -0.39 -4.36 -7.84
C ALA A 85 0.27 -3.64 -9.00
N MET A 86 0.42 -2.32 -8.92
CA MET A 86 1.13 -1.52 -9.92
C MET A 86 2.63 -1.83 -9.92
N VAL A 87 3.24 -2.05 -8.75
CA VAL A 87 4.64 -2.51 -8.63
C VAL A 87 4.80 -3.87 -9.30
N TYR A 88 3.90 -4.82 -9.04
CA TYR A 88 3.91 -6.15 -9.66
C TYR A 88 3.80 -6.06 -11.19
N LYS A 89 2.81 -5.30 -11.71
CA LYS A 89 2.62 -5.08 -13.14
C LYS A 89 3.84 -4.46 -13.81
N ALA A 90 4.46 -3.47 -13.17
CA ALA A 90 5.71 -2.87 -13.65
C ALA A 90 6.85 -3.90 -13.67
N CYS A 91 6.95 -4.76 -12.66
CA CYS A 91 7.98 -5.79 -12.63
C CYS A 91 7.83 -6.81 -13.76
N ILE A 92 6.61 -7.27 -14.03
CA ILE A 92 6.31 -8.16 -15.15
C ILE A 92 6.66 -7.49 -16.47
N LEU A 93 6.19 -6.25 -16.71
CA LEU A 93 6.48 -5.52 -17.94
C LEU A 93 7.99 -5.39 -18.20
N ILE A 94 8.76 -4.97 -17.18
CA ILE A 94 10.22 -4.81 -17.34
C ILE A 94 10.88 -6.16 -17.60
N HIS A 95 10.44 -7.23 -16.93
CA HIS A 95 10.98 -8.56 -17.12
C HIS A 95 10.68 -9.12 -18.52
N GLU A 96 9.43 -9.00 -18.99
CA GLU A 96 9.02 -9.42 -20.34
C GLU A 96 9.84 -8.71 -21.43
N LEU A 97 10.07 -7.39 -21.28
CA LEU A 97 10.89 -6.63 -22.23
C LEU A 97 12.37 -7.07 -22.22
N LEU A 98 12.89 -7.54 -21.07
CA LEU A 98 14.25 -8.07 -20.97
C LEU A 98 14.38 -9.46 -21.60
N GLU A 99 13.34 -10.28 -21.51
CA GLU A 99 13.29 -11.65 -22.08
C GLU A 99 12.90 -11.67 -23.56
N ASP A 100 12.40 -10.55 -24.11
CA ASP A 100 12.06 -10.44 -25.53
C ASP A 100 13.29 -10.58 -26.44
N ASN A 101 13.25 -11.59 -27.31
CA ASN A 101 14.30 -11.91 -28.27
C ASN A 101 14.53 -10.79 -29.30
N GLU A 102 13.49 -10.06 -29.71
CA GLU A 102 13.64 -8.94 -30.65
C GLU A 102 14.37 -7.76 -29.99
N LEU A 103 14.23 -7.64 -28.68
CA LEU A 103 14.89 -6.63 -27.89
C LEU A 103 16.25 -7.08 -27.36
N ALA A 104 16.71 -8.31 -27.60
CA ALA A 104 17.92 -8.87 -26.99
C ALA A 104 19.21 -8.05 -27.18
N SER A 105 19.31 -7.27 -28.26
CA SER A 105 20.43 -6.36 -28.53
C SER A 105 20.22 -4.92 -28.04
N HIS A 106 19.06 -4.60 -27.48
CA HIS A 106 18.66 -3.24 -27.10
C HIS A 106 18.94 -2.94 -25.63
N ARG A 107 19.37 -1.71 -25.35
CA ARG A 107 19.35 -1.13 -24.01
C ARG A 107 17.94 -0.61 -23.72
N LEU A 108 17.27 -1.16 -22.73
CA LEU A 108 15.93 -0.76 -22.35
C LEU A 108 15.99 0.48 -21.46
N VAL A 109 15.21 1.50 -21.80
CA VAL A 109 15.16 2.78 -21.11
C VAL A 109 13.74 3.03 -20.62
N LEU A 110 13.52 2.83 -19.33
CA LEU A 110 12.32 3.37 -18.69
C LEU A 110 12.46 4.88 -18.63
N TYR A 111 11.49 5.61 -19.12
CA TYR A 111 11.47 7.05 -18.96
C TYR A 111 10.14 7.56 -18.41
N SER A 112 10.23 8.74 -17.80
CA SER A 112 9.09 9.51 -17.30
C SER A 112 9.18 10.95 -17.81
N SER A 113 8.09 11.69 -17.71
CA SER A 113 8.19 13.15 -17.75
C SER A 113 8.99 13.72 -16.56
N ASP A 114 9.47 14.96 -16.68
CA ASP A 114 10.13 15.71 -15.61
C ASP A 114 9.17 16.28 -14.56
N ASP A 115 7.85 16.03 -14.71
CA ASP A 115 6.88 16.24 -13.65
C ASP A 115 7.37 15.56 -12.36
N PRO A 116 7.53 16.30 -11.24
CA PRO A 116 8.17 15.75 -10.04
C PRO A 116 7.48 14.51 -9.46
N ARG A 117 6.16 14.38 -9.66
CA ARG A 117 5.35 13.27 -9.12
C ARG A 117 5.53 12.02 -9.97
N ARG A 118 5.38 12.15 -11.30
CA ARG A 118 5.62 11.05 -12.25
C ARG A 118 7.06 10.55 -12.17
N LYS A 119 8.02 11.48 -12.13
CA LYS A 119 9.46 11.20 -12.01
C LYS A 119 9.79 10.33 -10.79
N ALA A 120 9.26 10.67 -9.61
CA ALA A 120 9.53 9.94 -8.38
C ALA A 120 8.88 8.55 -8.36
N ASN A 121 7.65 8.41 -8.86
CA ASN A 121 6.99 7.10 -9.00
C ASN A 121 7.75 6.18 -9.97
N ALA A 122 8.12 6.68 -11.15
CA ALA A 122 8.83 5.87 -12.15
C ALA A 122 10.24 5.46 -11.69
N ALA A 123 10.97 6.36 -11.03
CA ALA A 123 12.27 6.05 -10.45
C ALA A 123 12.17 5.01 -9.33
N LEU A 124 11.15 5.12 -8.46
CA LEU A 124 10.89 4.13 -7.42
C LEU A 124 10.57 2.76 -8.03
N LEU A 125 9.76 2.69 -9.10
CA LEU A 125 9.44 1.43 -9.77
C LEU A 125 10.66 0.74 -10.38
N MET A 126 11.56 1.49 -11.03
CA MET A 126 12.82 0.92 -11.52
C MET A 126 13.68 0.37 -10.37
N ALA A 127 13.80 1.12 -9.27
CA ALA A 127 14.57 0.68 -8.12
C ALA A 127 13.94 -0.55 -7.43
N LEU A 128 12.61 -0.58 -7.29
CA LEU A 128 11.89 -1.75 -6.76
C LEU A 128 12.07 -2.97 -7.64
N TYR A 129 12.01 -2.82 -8.97
CA TYR A 129 12.27 -3.92 -9.89
C TYR A 129 13.65 -4.56 -9.67
N VAL A 130 14.70 -3.74 -9.63
CA VAL A 130 16.07 -4.21 -9.42
C VAL A 130 16.24 -4.85 -8.04
N MET A 131 15.57 -4.32 -7.02
CA MET A 131 15.60 -4.88 -5.67
C MET A 131 14.85 -6.22 -5.57
N ILE A 132 13.64 -6.31 -6.11
CA ILE A 132 12.74 -7.46 -5.98
C ILE A 132 13.15 -8.58 -6.93
N VAL A 133 13.27 -8.27 -8.23
CA VAL A 133 13.46 -9.27 -9.30
C VAL A 133 14.94 -9.63 -9.45
N GLN A 134 15.83 -8.64 -9.50
CA GLN A 134 17.28 -8.90 -9.60
C GLN A 134 17.94 -9.18 -8.24
N ARG A 135 17.17 -9.18 -7.14
CA ARG A 135 17.63 -9.48 -5.77
C ARG A 135 18.80 -8.61 -5.31
N ARG A 136 18.83 -7.35 -5.74
CA ARG A 136 19.83 -6.37 -5.31
C ARG A 136 19.47 -5.77 -3.96
N ALA A 137 20.48 -5.32 -3.23
CA ALA A 137 20.24 -4.63 -1.97
C ALA A 137 19.68 -3.21 -2.18
N PRO A 138 18.98 -2.60 -1.20
CA PRO A 138 18.37 -1.28 -1.34
C PRO A 138 19.35 -0.18 -1.76
N TRP A 139 20.58 -0.22 -1.23
CA TRP A 139 21.61 0.76 -1.59
C TRP A 139 22.11 0.59 -3.02
N GLU A 140 22.17 -0.62 -3.56
CA GLU A 140 22.54 -0.87 -4.95
C GLU A 140 21.42 -0.44 -5.90
N ALA A 141 20.16 -0.73 -5.53
CA ALA A 141 18.99 -0.33 -6.30
C ALA A 141 18.81 1.21 -6.34
N PHE A 142 19.14 1.91 -5.25
CA PHE A 142 19.04 3.38 -5.18
C PHE A 142 20.22 4.11 -5.81
N HIS A 143 21.43 3.51 -5.79
CA HIS A 143 22.67 4.16 -6.23
C HIS A 143 22.59 4.85 -7.61
N PRO A 144 21.99 4.27 -8.67
CA PRO A 144 21.91 4.90 -10.00
C PRO A 144 21.19 6.25 -10.02
N ILE A 145 20.27 6.47 -9.08
CA ILE A 145 19.43 7.67 -8.99
C ILE A 145 19.76 8.53 -7.75
N ALA A 146 20.82 8.21 -7.01
CA ALA A 146 21.13 8.88 -5.74
C ALA A 146 21.43 10.37 -5.88
N GLU A 147 21.95 10.81 -7.03
CA GLU A 147 22.24 12.23 -7.32
C GLU A 147 21.02 12.99 -7.89
N MET A 148 19.88 12.31 -8.08
CA MET A 148 18.66 12.96 -8.59
C MET A 148 17.82 13.53 -7.45
N GLU A 149 17.27 14.71 -7.70
CA GLU A 149 16.28 15.29 -6.81
C GLU A 149 14.87 14.72 -7.11
N PHE A 150 14.22 14.18 -6.09
CA PHE A 150 12.87 13.66 -6.16
C PHE A 150 11.95 14.38 -5.18
N MET A 151 10.71 14.64 -5.61
CA MET A 151 9.68 15.13 -4.71
C MET A 151 9.33 14.02 -3.69
N PRO A 152 9.35 14.29 -2.39
CA PRO A 152 8.96 13.32 -1.38
C PRO A 152 7.46 13.00 -1.42
N PHE A 153 7.10 11.76 -1.07
CA PHE A 153 5.70 11.33 -0.94
C PHE A 153 5.09 11.91 0.33
N ARG A 154 3.85 12.39 0.19
CA ARG A 154 3.05 12.98 1.27
C ARG A 154 1.90 12.08 1.69
N ASP A 155 1.20 12.47 2.75
CA ASP A 155 0.00 11.78 3.21
C ASP A 155 -1.27 12.14 2.43
N ALA A 156 -2.33 11.37 2.68
CA ALA A 156 -3.67 11.53 2.11
C ALA A 156 -4.58 12.51 2.89
N GLY A 157 -4.04 13.20 3.91
CA GLY A 157 -4.76 14.16 4.72
C GLY A 157 -5.11 15.45 3.96
N ARG A 158 -6.13 16.16 4.45
CA ARG A 158 -6.58 17.45 3.86
C ARG A 158 -5.70 18.65 4.24
N GLY A 159 -4.81 18.48 5.21
CA GLY A 159 -3.92 19.54 5.68
C GLY A 159 -2.69 19.73 4.81
N PRO A 160 -1.85 20.74 5.11
CA PRO A 160 -0.49 20.81 4.60
C PRO A 160 0.32 19.58 4.98
N SER A 161 1.24 19.14 4.10
CA SER A 161 2.17 18.06 4.44
C SER A 161 3.23 18.57 5.42
N ASP A 162 3.34 17.93 6.59
CA ASP A 162 4.34 18.19 7.63
C ASP A 162 5.29 17.01 7.86
N PHE A 163 5.05 15.89 7.16
CA PHE A 163 5.84 14.67 7.20
C PHE A 163 5.94 14.09 5.80
N ASN A 164 7.14 13.66 5.41
CA ASN A 164 7.44 13.26 4.04
C ASN A 164 8.24 11.95 4.00
N LEU A 165 7.96 11.12 3.01
CA LEU A 165 8.67 9.87 2.76
C LEU A 165 9.50 9.97 1.48
N SER A 166 10.71 9.43 1.51
CA SER A 166 11.62 9.35 0.38
C SER A 166 11.48 8.03 -0.37
N ILE A 167 12.12 7.93 -1.54
CA ILE A 167 12.32 6.65 -2.25
C ILE A 167 13.09 5.65 -1.37
N GLN A 168 14.06 6.11 -0.57
CA GLN A 168 14.81 5.21 0.31
C GLN A 168 13.92 4.58 1.38
N ASP A 169 13.01 5.35 1.99
CA ASP A 169 12.07 4.81 2.98
C ASP A 169 11.20 3.70 2.38
N CYS A 170 10.78 3.88 1.11
CA CYS A 170 10.04 2.87 0.36
C CYS A 170 10.86 1.59 0.10
N LEU A 171 12.09 1.74 -0.37
CA LEU A 171 12.98 0.61 -0.64
C LEU A 171 13.30 -0.17 0.63
N TRP A 172 13.67 0.51 1.71
CA TRP A 172 13.96 -0.13 3.00
C TRP A 172 12.74 -0.78 3.62
N GLY A 173 11.56 -0.16 3.51
CA GLY A 173 10.29 -0.74 3.98
C GLY A 173 9.96 -2.06 3.28
N ILE A 174 9.98 -2.08 1.94
CA ILE A 174 9.71 -3.31 1.18
C ILE A 174 10.80 -4.35 1.43
N TRP A 175 12.08 -3.96 1.43
CA TRP A 175 13.18 -4.89 1.69
C TRP A 175 13.05 -5.56 3.06
N LYS A 176 12.78 -4.79 4.12
CA LYS A 176 12.57 -5.32 5.47
C LYS A 176 11.33 -6.23 5.54
N ALA A 177 10.26 -5.88 4.84
CA ALA A 177 9.08 -6.74 4.73
C ALA A 177 9.43 -8.09 4.08
N MET A 178 10.17 -8.09 2.98
CA MET A 178 10.64 -9.32 2.31
C MET A 178 11.53 -10.17 3.21
N GLN A 179 12.50 -9.56 3.92
CA GLN A 179 13.40 -10.28 4.83
C GLN A 179 12.65 -10.97 5.99
N ASN A 180 11.51 -10.41 6.41
CA ASN A 180 10.67 -10.96 7.48
C ASN A 180 9.50 -11.81 6.96
N GLY A 181 9.45 -12.13 5.65
CA GLY A 181 8.36 -12.93 5.07
C GLY A 181 6.99 -12.23 5.10
N LEU A 182 6.96 -10.90 5.20
CA LEU A 182 5.74 -10.10 5.27
C LEU A 182 5.23 -9.65 3.89
N CYS A 183 6.07 -9.78 2.86
CA CYS A 183 5.75 -9.45 1.49
C CYS A 183 6.45 -10.46 0.57
N ASP A 184 5.69 -11.40 0.02
CA ASP A 184 6.17 -12.33 -1.00
C ASP A 184 5.47 -12.03 -2.33
N MET A 185 6.27 -11.65 -3.32
CA MET A 185 5.78 -11.34 -4.66
C MET A 185 5.42 -12.60 -5.45
N ASN A 186 5.89 -13.78 -5.07
CA ASN A 186 5.57 -15.04 -5.77
C ASN A 186 4.16 -15.54 -5.47
N GLU A 187 3.64 -15.23 -4.27
CA GLU A 187 2.29 -15.62 -3.83
C GLU A 187 1.25 -14.51 -4.09
N PHE A 188 1.69 -13.36 -4.59
CA PHE A 188 0.84 -12.18 -4.75
C PHE A 188 -0.13 -12.33 -5.94
N SER A 189 -1.43 -12.25 -5.65
CA SER A 189 -2.49 -12.22 -6.67
C SER A 189 -2.94 -10.79 -6.95
N VAL A 190 -2.60 -10.28 -8.14
CA VAL A 190 -3.08 -8.97 -8.63
C VAL A 190 -4.61 -8.96 -8.75
N GLU A 191 -5.21 -10.06 -9.20
CA GLU A 191 -6.65 -10.16 -9.39
C GLU A 191 -7.41 -10.04 -8.06
N ASP A 192 -6.97 -10.77 -7.03
CA ASP A 192 -7.57 -10.69 -5.69
C ASP A 192 -7.37 -9.29 -5.10
N TYR A 193 -6.17 -8.73 -5.23
CA TYR A 193 -5.85 -7.39 -4.74
C TYR A 193 -6.78 -6.33 -5.35
N GLU A 194 -6.87 -6.28 -6.68
CA GLU A 194 -7.66 -5.27 -7.40
C GLU A 194 -9.17 -5.50 -7.29
N TYR A 195 -9.59 -6.73 -6.99
CA TYR A 195 -10.99 -7.02 -6.69
C TYR A 195 -11.37 -6.47 -5.32
N TYR A 196 -10.63 -6.80 -4.26
CA TYR A 196 -11.02 -6.48 -2.88
C TYR A 196 -10.68 -5.06 -2.43
N GLU A 197 -9.77 -4.35 -3.10
CA GLU A 197 -9.51 -2.93 -2.80
C GLU A 197 -10.72 -2.02 -3.13
N LYS A 198 -11.65 -2.50 -3.96
CA LYS A 198 -12.82 -1.71 -4.39
C LYS A 198 -13.88 -1.64 -3.29
N VAL A 199 -14.49 -0.47 -3.15
CA VAL A 199 -15.52 -0.18 -2.13
C VAL A 199 -16.74 -1.10 -2.24
N GLU A 200 -17.17 -1.40 -3.47
CA GLU A 200 -18.28 -2.30 -3.73
C GLU A 200 -18.00 -3.76 -3.33
N ASN A 201 -16.72 -4.12 -3.17
CA ASN A 201 -16.29 -5.47 -2.83
C ASN A 201 -15.85 -5.60 -1.38
N GLY A 202 -15.59 -4.49 -0.68
CA GLY A 202 -15.37 -4.42 0.76
C GLY A 202 -14.24 -3.48 1.20
N ASP A 203 -13.42 -2.98 0.27
CA ASP A 203 -12.30 -2.06 0.53
C ASP A 203 -11.34 -2.59 1.61
N TRP A 204 -10.67 -3.70 1.29
CA TRP A 204 -9.61 -4.25 2.13
C TRP A 204 -8.35 -4.63 1.37
N ASN A 205 -7.22 -4.60 2.06
CA ASN A 205 -5.96 -5.15 1.59
C ASN A 205 -5.29 -5.95 2.72
N TRP A 206 -4.60 -7.02 2.34
CA TRP A 206 -3.64 -7.68 3.22
C TRP A 206 -2.40 -6.80 3.34
N LEU A 207 -2.12 -6.30 4.55
CA LEU A 207 -0.90 -5.52 4.80
C LEU A 207 0.32 -6.44 4.98
N THR A 208 0.10 -7.61 5.58
CA THR A 208 1.05 -8.71 5.75
C THR A 208 0.25 -10.02 5.75
N PRO A 209 0.87 -11.21 5.73
CA PRO A 209 0.15 -12.48 5.93
C PRO A 209 -0.67 -12.56 7.22
N ASN A 210 -0.38 -11.69 8.18
CA ASN A 210 -0.96 -11.69 9.53
C ASN A 210 -2.04 -10.62 9.73
N PHE A 211 -2.10 -9.60 8.86
CA PHE A 211 -2.95 -8.42 9.05
C PHE A 211 -3.72 -8.02 7.80
N ILE A 212 -5.03 -7.83 7.96
CA ILE A 212 -5.90 -7.17 6.97
C ILE A 212 -6.27 -5.78 7.48
N ALA A 213 -6.15 -4.77 6.63
CA ALA A 213 -6.73 -3.45 6.86
C ALA A 213 -7.95 -3.26 5.96
N PHE A 214 -9.08 -2.83 6.53
CA PHE A 214 -10.32 -2.66 5.78
C PHE A 214 -11.13 -1.45 6.24
N ALA A 215 -12.05 -0.97 5.39
CA ALA A 215 -13.04 0.04 5.77
C ALA A 215 -14.14 -0.56 6.67
N SER A 216 -14.75 0.27 7.53
CA SER A 216 -15.82 -0.22 8.40
C SER A 216 -17.00 -0.70 7.55
N PRO A 217 -17.49 -1.93 7.78
CA PRO A 217 -18.80 -2.32 7.29
C PRO A 217 -19.87 -1.36 7.80
N VAL A 218 -20.95 -1.24 7.04
CA VAL A 218 -22.09 -0.38 7.38
C VAL A 218 -23.37 -1.17 7.22
N ASP A 219 -24.15 -1.30 8.30
CA ASP A 219 -25.52 -1.79 8.26
C ASP A 219 -26.48 -0.67 8.69
N THR A 220 -27.04 0.02 7.69
CA THR A 220 -28.00 1.11 7.88
C THR A 220 -29.23 0.68 8.68
N ASN A 221 -29.67 -0.57 8.57
CA ASN A 221 -30.84 -1.06 9.31
C ASN A 221 -30.49 -1.28 10.79
N TRP A 222 -29.31 -1.82 11.07
CA TRP A 222 -28.82 -1.96 12.44
C TRP A 222 -28.64 -0.60 13.11
N ILE A 223 -28.00 0.36 12.41
CA ILE A 223 -27.81 1.73 12.92
C ILE A 223 -29.15 2.40 13.29
N LYS A 224 -30.18 2.25 12.44
CA LYS A 224 -31.51 2.80 12.71
C LYS A 224 -32.12 2.20 13.98
N LYS A 225 -32.08 0.87 14.12
CA LYS A 225 -32.61 0.18 15.31
C LYS A 225 -31.89 0.59 16.59
N GLU A 226 -30.57 0.68 16.55
CA GLU A 226 -29.77 1.13 17.69
C GLU A 226 -30.13 2.55 18.11
N LYS A 227 -30.35 3.43 17.13
CA LYS A 227 -30.79 4.81 17.39
C LYS A 227 -32.18 4.84 18.04
N GLU A 228 -33.15 4.10 17.50
CA GLU A 228 -34.50 3.98 18.05
C GLU A 228 -34.49 3.40 19.48
N ALA A 229 -33.65 2.40 19.74
CA ALA A 229 -33.49 1.79 21.06
C ALA A 229 -32.89 2.78 22.08
N LYS A 230 -31.87 3.55 21.69
CA LYS A 230 -31.25 4.58 22.54
C LYS A 230 -32.21 5.75 22.83
N GLU A 231 -33.01 6.17 21.84
CA GLU A 231 -34.05 7.19 22.01
C GLU A 231 -35.18 6.70 22.94
N SER A 232 -35.57 5.43 22.83
CA SER A 232 -36.56 4.80 23.70
C SER A 232 -36.05 4.63 25.15
N ALA A 233 -34.76 4.34 25.32
CA ALA A 233 -34.12 4.25 26.64
C ALA A 233 -34.01 5.61 27.34
N ASN A 234 -33.73 6.68 26.58
CA ASN A 234 -33.62 8.05 27.11
C ASN A 234 -34.96 8.74 27.38
N SER A 235 -36.07 8.25 26.81
CA SER A 235 -37.41 8.84 26.98
C SER A 235 -38.18 8.32 28.21
N GLY A 236 -37.58 7.45 29.03
CA GLY A 236 -37.96 7.25 30.44
C GLY A 236 -39.40 6.82 30.73
N ASN A 237 -40.09 6.17 29.80
CA ASN A 237 -41.47 5.74 30.01
C ASN A 237 -41.52 4.24 30.39
N PRO A 238 -41.71 3.86 31.68
CA PRO A 238 -41.84 2.47 32.09
C PRO A 238 -43.27 1.99 31.79
N GLY A 239 -43.57 1.72 30.53
CA GLY A 239 -44.90 1.32 30.07
C GLY A 239 -44.84 0.09 29.17
N SER A 240 -45.31 -1.05 29.71
CA SER A 240 -45.66 -2.29 29.00
C SER A 240 -44.51 -3.11 28.39
N ILE A 241 -43.93 -3.98 29.22
CA ILE A 241 -43.27 -5.21 28.76
C ILE A 241 -44.35 -6.15 28.20
N SER A 242 -44.62 -6.07 26.90
CA SER A 242 -45.24 -7.15 26.14
C SER A 242 -44.12 -8.03 25.59
N ARG A 243 -43.67 -9.01 26.39
CA ARG A 243 -42.85 -10.12 25.87
C ARG A 243 -43.76 -11.02 25.04
N THR A 244 -43.93 -10.70 23.76
CA THR A 244 -44.43 -11.67 22.79
C THR A 244 -43.29 -12.64 22.49
N SER A 245 -43.35 -13.80 23.12
CA SER A 245 -42.63 -14.99 22.70
C SER A 245 -43.10 -15.36 21.29
N SER A 246 -42.37 -14.92 20.26
CA SER A 246 -42.53 -15.45 18.91
C SER A 246 -41.38 -16.43 18.65
N SER A 247 -41.69 -17.69 18.91
CA SER A 247 -40.90 -18.83 18.47
C SER A 247 -40.76 -18.83 16.94
N SER A 248 -39.52 -18.91 16.47
CA SER A 248 -39.10 -19.81 15.38
C SER A 248 -39.73 -19.70 13.98
N SER A 249 -40.38 -18.59 13.59
CA SER A 249 -40.97 -18.48 12.23
C SER A 249 -40.59 -17.23 11.43
N ASN A 250 -39.52 -16.51 11.78
CA ASN A 250 -39.05 -15.32 11.04
C ASN A 250 -37.66 -15.47 10.39
N LEU A 251 -37.19 -16.71 10.17
CA LEU A 251 -35.98 -16.94 9.37
C LEU A 251 -36.18 -16.67 7.86
N ALA A 252 -37.41 -16.43 7.38
CA ALA A 252 -37.73 -16.23 5.96
C ALA A 252 -37.65 -14.77 5.48
N LEU A 253 -37.43 -13.81 6.39
CA LEU A 253 -37.08 -12.42 6.06
C LEU A 253 -35.62 -12.18 6.47
N GLN A 254 -34.70 -12.98 5.90
CA GLN A 254 -33.27 -12.70 5.94
C GLN A 254 -33.04 -11.31 5.33
N ARG A 255 -32.97 -10.30 6.19
CA ARG A 255 -32.56 -8.94 5.85
C ARG A 255 -31.20 -9.05 5.18
N LYS A 256 -31.14 -8.80 3.88
CA LYS A 256 -29.91 -8.94 3.11
C LYS A 256 -28.94 -7.85 3.55
N LEU A 257 -27.87 -8.24 4.25
CA LEU A 257 -26.75 -7.35 4.54
C LEU A 257 -26.20 -6.77 3.22
N PRO A 258 -25.60 -5.57 3.23
CA PRO A 258 -24.99 -5.02 2.03
C PRO A 258 -23.92 -5.96 1.46
N THR A 259 -23.83 -6.05 0.14
CA THR A 259 -22.86 -6.93 -0.56
C THR A 259 -21.42 -6.77 -0.07
N PRO A 260 -20.87 -5.56 0.11
CA PRO A 260 -19.50 -5.41 0.62
C PRO A 260 -19.33 -6.04 2.00
N TYR A 261 -20.36 -5.96 2.85
CA TYR A 261 -20.30 -6.55 4.19
C TYR A 261 -20.38 -8.07 4.14
N LEU A 262 -21.26 -8.63 3.30
CA LEU A 262 -21.31 -10.09 3.08
C LEU A 262 -19.98 -10.63 2.55
N ASN A 263 -19.37 -9.91 1.60
CA ASN A 263 -18.06 -10.28 1.06
C ASN A 263 -16.99 -10.34 2.16
N CYS A 264 -16.94 -9.34 3.06
CA CYS A 264 -16.01 -9.37 4.20
C CYS A 264 -16.25 -10.61 5.08
N LEU A 265 -17.51 -10.86 5.46
CA LEU A 265 -17.86 -11.98 6.34
C LEU A 265 -17.47 -13.34 5.72
N ASP A 266 -17.87 -13.57 4.47
CA ASP A 266 -17.63 -14.82 3.75
C ASP A 266 -16.14 -15.04 3.43
N TYR A 267 -15.41 -13.95 3.14
CA TYR A 267 -13.97 -14.03 2.90
C TYR A 267 -13.21 -14.31 4.21
N PHE A 268 -13.56 -13.62 5.30
CA PHE A 268 -12.83 -13.70 6.57
C PHE A 268 -12.97 -15.09 7.20
N GLU A 269 -14.17 -15.68 7.11
CA GLU A 269 -14.43 -17.06 7.54
C GLU A 269 -13.53 -18.07 6.80
N LYS A 270 -13.35 -17.90 5.48
CA LYS A 270 -12.55 -18.80 4.64
C LYS A 270 -11.04 -18.61 4.78
N ARG A 271 -10.58 -17.43 5.18
CA ARG A 271 -9.16 -17.04 5.20
C ARG A 271 -8.52 -17.06 6.59
N ASN A 272 -9.15 -17.77 7.54
CA ASN A 272 -8.61 -17.97 8.89
C ASN A 272 -8.41 -16.67 9.68
N ILE A 273 -9.25 -15.66 9.43
CA ILE A 273 -9.32 -14.47 10.29
C ILE A 273 -9.92 -14.92 11.63
N LYS A 274 -9.22 -14.62 12.73
CA LYS A 274 -9.62 -14.99 14.08
C LYS A 274 -10.08 -13.82 14.92
N LEU A 275 -9.65 -12.61 14.57
CA LEU A 275 -9.98 -11.40 15.31
C LEU A 275 -10.29 -10.24 14.38
N VAL A 276 -11.40 -9.55 14.65
CA VAL A 276 -11.70 -8.22 14.12
C VAL A 276 -11.50 -7.17 15.20
N VAL A 277 -10.69 -6.16 14.92
CA VAL A 277 -10.47 -5.01 15.80
C VAL A 277 -11.15 -3.77 15.20
N ARG A 278 -12.11 -3.21 15.94
CA ARG A 278 -12.84 -1.99 15.58
C ARG A 278 -12.29 -0.77 16.31
N LEU A 279 -11.93 0.26 15.56
CA LEU A 279 -11.32 1.50 16.07
C LEU A 279 -12.23 2.72 15.98
N ASN A 280 -13.42 2.59 15.40
CA ASN A 280 -14.40 3.66 15.17
C ASN A 280 -15.73 3.38 15.88
N THR A 281 -16.60 4.38 15.87
CA THR A 281 -17.98 4.21 16.35
C THR A 281 -18.67 3.07 15.63
N GLU A 282 -19.61 2.45 16.32
CA GLU A 282 -20.31 1.27 15.81
C GLU A 282 -21.15 1.63 14.58
N LEU A 283 -20.92 0.93 13.46
CA LEU A 283 -21.68 1.06 12.21
C LEU A 283 -22.33 -0.26 11.79
N TYR A 284 -22.15 -1.31 12.59
CA TYR A 284 -22.65 -2.66 12.37
C TYR A 284 -22.67 -3.44 13.68
N ASP A 285 -23.42 -4.55 13.70
CA ASP A 285 -23.47 -5.46 14.85
C ASP A 285 -22.26 -6.40 14.88
N ARG A 286 -21.45 -6.32 15.95
CA ARG A 286 -20.30 -7.22 16.15
C ARG A 286 -20.69 -8.71 16.21
N ASN A 287 -21.93 -9.03 16.59
CA ASN A 287 -22.40 -10.41 16.68
C ASN A 287 -22.34 -11.13 15.33
N THR A 288 -22.45 -10.41 14.21
CA THR A 288 -22.32 -11.03 12.87
C THR A 288 -20.96 -11.67 12.60
N PHE A 289 -19.88 -11.19 13.24
CA PHE A 289 -18.56 -11.81 13.22
C PHE A 289 -18.46 -12.93 14.26
N LEU A 290 -18.97 -12.70 15.48
CA LEU A 290 -18.96 -13.70 16.56
C LEU A 290 -19.71 -14.98 16.16
N ASP A 291 -20.84 -14.84 15.48
CA ASP A 291 -21.65 -15.95 14.97
C ASP A 291 -20.90 -16.82 13.94
N ARG A 292 -19.80 -16.31 13.36
CA ARG A 292 -18.90 -17.01 12.43
C ARG A 292 -17.60 -17.49 13.09
N GLY A 293 -17.53 -17.46 14.42
CA GLY A 293 -16.35 -17.86 15.17
C GLY A 293 -15.16 -16.92 15.01
N ILE A 294 -15.42 -15.64 14.68
CA ILE A 294 -14.40 -14.59 14.59
C ILE A 294 -14.55 -13.69 15.82
N ASP A 295 -13.53 -13.64 16.66
CA ASP A 295 -13.53 -12.78 17.84
C ASP A 295 -13.58 -11.30 17.45
N HIS A 296 -14.04 -10.47 18.37
CA HIS A 296 -14.20 -9.04 18.13
C HIS A 296 -13.71 -8.21 19.31
N LEU A 297 -12.90 -7.20 19.02
CA LEU A 297 -12.30 -6.30 20.02
C LEU A 297 -12.58 -4.85 19.67
N GLU A 298 -13.05 -4.09 20.66
CA GLU A 298 -13.27 -2.65 20.57
C GLU A 298 -12.05 -1.91 21.14
N LEU A 299 -11.38 -1.12 20.31
CA LEU A 299 -10.29 -0.23 20.71
C LEU A 299 -10.55 1.17 20.14
N TYR A 300 -11.70 1.76 20.51
CA TYR A 300 -12.14 3.05 20.00
C TYR A 300 -11.19 4.19 20.36
N PHE A 301 -10.90 5.04 19.37
CA PHE A 301 -10.37 6.40 19.60
C PHE A 301 -10.79 7.33 18.46
N ASP A 302 -10.77 8.64 18.72
CA ASP A 302 -11.37 9.65 17.86
C ASP A 302 -10.68 9.75 16.49
N ASP A 303 -11.47 10.06 15.47
CA ASP A 303 -10.98 10.17 14.10
C ASP A 303 -9.93 11.28 13.95
N GLY A 304 -8.83 10.98 13.25
CA GLY A 304 -7.69 11.89 13.09
C GLY A 304 -6.80 12.07 14.33
N THR A 305 -7.08 11.39 15.44
CA THR A 305 -6.25 11.44 16.66
C THR A 305 -5.27 10.26 16.75
N ASN A 306 -4.48 10.23 17.83
CA ASN A 306 -3.51 9.16 18.12
C ASN A 306 -4.02 8.27 19.27
N PRO A 307 -3.74 6.96 19.25
CA PRO A 307 -4.11 6.06 20.33
C PRO A 307 -3.29 6.36 21.60
N THR A 308 -3.83 6.01 22.77
CA THR A 308 -3.06 6.01 24.03
C THR A 308 -2.14 4.79 24.09
N ASP A 309 -1.14 4.83 24.97
CA ASP A 309 -0.21 3.70 25.12
C ASP A 309 -0.92 2.43 25.60
N GLU A 310 -1.99 2.55 26.38
CA GLU A 310 -2.83 1.42 26.80
C GLU A 310 -3.52 0.76 25.61
N ILE A 311 -4.05 1.56 24.67
CA ILE A 311 -4.65 1.04 23.44
C ILE A 311 -3.60 0.32 22.60
N VAL A 312 -2.42 0.93 22.42
CA VAL A 312 -1.35 0.32 21.62
C VAL A 312 -0.88 -0.98 22.27
N ARG A 313 -0.59 -1.01 23.58
CA ARG A 313 -0.19 -2.24 24.28
C ARG A 313 -1.23 -3.34 24.19
N THR A 314 -2.50 -3.00 24.43
CA THR A 314 -3.60 -3.96 24.31
C THR A 314 -3.68 -4.52 22.89
N PHE A 315 -3.53 -3.68 21.87
CA PHE A 315 -3.51 -4.12 20.48
C PHE A 315 -2.34 -5.08 20.21
N LEU A 316 -1.11 -4.70 20.60
CA LEU A 316 0.07 -5.51 20.39
C LEU A 316 -0.07 -6.88 21.06
N ASP A 317 -0.42 -6.91 22.34
CA ASP A 317 -0.55 -8.15 23.12
C ASP A 317 -1.62 -9.09 22.54
N VAL A 318 -2.78 -8.55 22.16
CA VAL A 318 -3.87 -9.37 21.61
C VAL A 318 -3.54 -9.84 20.21
N ALA A 319 -3.05 -8.93 19.34
CA ALA A 319 -2.73 -9.27 17.97
C ALA A 319 -1.60 -10.31 17.91
N ASP A 320 -0.55 -10.15 18.72
CA ASP A 320 0.57 -11.09 18.72
C ASP A 320 0.15 -12.49 19.13
N ARG A 321 -0.70 -12.62 20.16
CA ARG A 321 -1.25 -13.93 20.56
C ARG A 321 -2.04 -14.60 19.44
N ILE A 322 -2.83 -13.83 18.69
CA ILE A 322 -3.58 -14.38 17.54
C ILE A 322 -2.61 -14.86 16.45
N VAL A 323 -1.62 -14.03 16.11
CA VAL A 323 -0.60 -14.36 15.09
C VAL A 323 0.23 -15.58 15.50
N GLU A 324 0.69 -15.66 16.74
CA GLU A 324 1.45 -16.80 17.27
C GLU A 324 0.63 -18.09 17.31
N SER A 325 -0.71 -17.99 17.42
CA SER A 325 -1.62 -19.14 17.28
C SER A 325 -1.92 -19.53 15.82
N GLY A 326 -1.34 -18.84 14.85
CA GLY A 326 -1.55 -19.05 13.41
C GLY A 326 -2.83 -18.42 12.85
N GLY A 327 -3.45 -17.49 13.59
CA GLY A 327 -4.63 -16.74 13.15
C GLY A 327 -4.29 -15.40 12.51
N VAL A 328 -5.25 -14.84 11.77
CA VAL A 328 -5.12 -13.52 11.12
C VAL A 328 -5.96 -12.47 11.87
N VAL A 329 -5.44 -11.25 11.96
CA VAL A 329 -6.11 -10.10 12.58
C VAL A 329 -6.59 -9.13 11.50
N ALA A 330 -7.88 -8.86 11.46
CA ALA A 330 -8.47 -7.83 10.60
C ALA A 330 -8.74 -6.55 11.42
N VAL A 331 -8.22 -5.42 10.98
CA VAL A 331 -8.29 -4.14 11.71
C VAL A 331 -9.00 -3.10 10.85
N HIS A 332 -10.00 -2.42 11.41
CA HIS A 332 -10.65 -1.32 10.71
C HIS A 332 -10.89 -0.11 11.59
N CYS A 333 -10.92 1.05 10.93
CA CYS A 333 -11.53 2.27 11.44
C CYS A 333 -12.66 2.65 10.48
N LYS A 334 -12.90 3.93 10.21
CA LYS A 334 -13.88 4.34 9.20
C LYS A 334 -13.46 3.92 7.79
N ALA A 335 -12.25 4.32 7.36
CA ALA A 335 -11.73 4.07 6.02
C ALA A 335 -10.61 3.00 5.98
N GLY A 336 -10.19 2.48 7.13
CA GLY A 336 -9.09 1.51 7.18
C GLY A 336 -7.71 2.08 6.82
N LEU A 337 -7.48 3.38 7.03
CA LEU A 337 -6.24 4.07 6.63
C LEU A 337 -5.47 4.65 7.82
N GLY A 338 -5.98 5.71 8.45
CA GLY A 338 -5.25 6.43 9.50
C GLY A 338 -5.06 5.60 10.77
N ARG A 339 -6.11 5.49 11.58
CA ARG A 339 -6.11 4.77 12.88
C ARG A 339 -5.66 3.31 12.75
N THR A 340 -6.14 2.63 11.72
CA THR A 340 -5.75 1.25 11.37
C THR A 340 -4.26 1.15 11.10
N GLY A 341 -3.74 2.02 10.23
CA GLY A 341 -2.32 2.09 9.92
C GLY A 341 -1.45 2.38 11.13
N THR A 342 -1.90 3.25 12.04
CA THR A 342 -1.14 3.57 13.25
C THR A 342 -0.91 2.33 14.12
N LEU A 343 -1.95 1.53 14.36
CA LEU A 343 -1.82 0.33 15.21
C LEU A 343 -1.06 -0.81 14.51
N VAL A 344 -1.35 -1.09 13.23
CA VAL A 344 -0.59 -2.10 12.49
C VAL A 344 0.87 -1.67 12.34
N GLY A 345 1.12 -0.40 12.07
CA GLY A 345 2.47 0.17 12.02
C GLY A 345 3.23 0.06 13.34
N ALA A 346 2.56 0.28 14.49
CA ALA A 346 3.14 0.03 15.80
C ALA A 346 3.56 -1.44 15.97
N TYR A 347 2.74 -2.39 15.50
CA TYR A 347 3.09 -3.81 15.50
C TYR A 347 4.30 -4.11 14.62
N LEU A 348 4.37 -3.53 13.42
CA LEU A 348 5.51 -3.71 12.52
C LEU A 348 6.82 -3.20 13.13
N ILE A 349 6.76 -2.05 13.81
CA ILE A 349 7.92 -1.48 14.51
C ILE A 349 8.33 -2.36 15.70
N TRP A 350 7.37 -2.74 16.55
CA TRP A 350 7.61 -3.54 17.74
C TRP A 350 8.16 -4.95 17.41
N LYS A 351 7.49 -5.69 16.51
CA LYS A 351 7.84 -7.09 16.23
C LYS A 351 9.01 -7.25 15.26
N TYR A 352 9.13 -6.38 14.26
CA TYR A 352 10.06 -6.54 13.14
C TYR A 352 11.08 -5.41 13.00
N GLY A 353 11.10 -4.44 13.91
CA GLY A 353 12.12 -3.40 13.95
C GLY A 353 12.10 -2.45 12.75
N PHE A 354 10.93 -2.19 12.16
CA PHE A 354 10.77 -1.12 11.19
C PHE A 354 11.05 0.25 11.83
N THR A 355 11.61 1.19 11.07
CA THR A 355 11.48 2.60 11.43
C THR A 355 10.06 3.07 11.11
N ALA A 356 9.63 4.18 11.70
CA ALA A 356 8.32 4.76 11.39
C ALA A 356 8.17 5.05 9.89
N ASN A 357 9.20 5.61 9.26
CA ASN A 357 9.18 5.93 7.83
C ASN A 357 9.04 4.68 6.97
N GLU A 358 9.82 3.64 7.26
CA GLU A 358 9.77 2.36 6.54
C GLU A 358 8.39 1.69 6.69
N ALA A 359 7.84 1.66 7.90
CA ALA A 359 6.52 1.06 8.15
C ALA A 359 5.41 1.79 7.39
N ILE A 360 5.41 3.13 7.41
CA ILE A 360 4.43 3.93 6.68
C ILE A 360 4.61 3.74 5.17
N ALA A 361 5.85 3.79 4.66
CA ALA A 361 6.13 3.63 3.24
C ALA A 361 5.72 2.24 2.72
N PHE A 362 6.07 1.18 3.46
CA PHE A 362 5.63 -0.18 3.17
C PHE A 362 4.11 -0.28 3.13
N MET A 363 3.42 0.14 4.20
CA MET A 363 1.97 0.07 4.26
C MET A 363 1.29 0.93 3.18
N ARG A 364 1.89 2.03 2.72
CA ARG A 364 1.34 2.85 1.62
C ARG A 364 1.52 2.21 0.25
N ILE A 365 2.59 1.45 0.02
CA ILE A 365 2.72 0.62 -1.19
C ILE A 365 1.66 -0.49 -1.16
N VAL A 366 1.41 -1.10 0.00
CA VAL A 366 0.43 -2.19 0.10
C VAL A 366 -1.03 -1.69 0.13
N ARG A 367 -1.30 -0.57 0.79
CA ARG A 367 -2.60 0.09 0.89
C ARG A 367 -2.42 1.62 0.89
N PRO A 368 -2.58 2.28 -0.26
CA PRO A 368 -2.39 3.73 -0.38
C PRO A 368 -3.16 4.55 0.65
N GLY A 369 -2.56 5.66 1.10
CA GLY A 369 -3.19 6.58 2.06
C GLY A 369 -3.11 6.19 3.54
N THR A 370 -2.51 5.03 3.86
CA THR A 370 -2.34 4.56 5.25
C THR A 370 -1.47 5.53 6.09
N VAL A 371 -1.86 5.73 7.36
CA VAL A 371 -1.32 6.72 8.32
C VAL A 371 -1.48 8.18 7.86
N VAL A 372 -2.30 8.96 8.55
CA VAL A 372 -2.75 10.29 8.07
C VAL A 372 -2.42 11.40 9.07
N GLY A 373 -1.90 12.51 8.56
CA GLY A 373 -1.64 13.73 9.33
C GLY A 373 -0.78 13.50 10.58
N PRO A 374 -1.24 13.94 11.79
CA PRO A 374 -0.48 13.86 13.04
C PRO A 374 -0.04 12.44 13.45
N GLN A 375 -0.67 11.40 12.89
CA GLN A 375 -0.33 10.01 13.17
C GLN A 375 1.06 9.63 12.69
N GLN A 376 1.56 10.28 11.64
CA GLN A 376 2.92 10.07 11.12
C GLN A 376 3.96 10.51 12.15
N GLN A 377 3.81 11.73 12.68
CA GLN A 377 4.70 12.26 13.72
C GLN A 377 4.60 11.46 15.01
N TYR A 378 3.40 11.01 15.39
CA TYR A 378 3.20 10.14 16.54
C TYR A 378 4.00 8.83 16.42
N MET A 379 3.87 8.12 15.28
CA MET A 379 4.66 6.91 15.04
C MET A 379 6.16 7.20 15.09
N TYR A 380 6.60 8.31 14.48
CA TYR A 380 8.00 8.71 14.50
C TYR A 380 8.53 8.95 15.92
N LEU A 381 7.74 9.59 16.79
CA LEU A 381 8.13 9.85 18.18
C LEU A 381 8.12 8.57 19.03
N LYS A 382 7.15 7.67 18.81
CA LYS A 382 6.97 6.47 19.63
C LYS A 382 7.82 5.27 19.22
N GLN A 383 8.38 5.24 18.01
CA GLN A 383 9.08 4.06 17.48
C GLN A 383 10.18 3.49 18.39
N LEU A 384 10.98 4.36 19.04
CA LEU A 384 12.05 3.95 19.95
C LEU A 384 11.52 3.40 21.29
N GLU A 385 10.32 3.80 21.68
CA GLU A 385 9.66 3.28 22.86
C GLU A 385 9.03 1.93 22.56
N TRP A 386 8.32 1.81 21.43
CA TRP A 386 7.75 0.54 20.98
C TRP A 386 8.82 -0.53 20.79
N THR A 387 9.99 -0.20 20.25
CA THR A 387 11.10 -1.15 20.11
C THR A 387 11.62 -1.72 21.46
N LYS A 388 11.29 -1.07 22.58
CA LYS A 388 11.72 -1.49 23.93
C LYS A 388 10.66 -2.26 24.70
N TRP A 389 9.41 -2.25 24.24
CA TRP A 389 8.34 -3.05 24.82
C TRP A 389 8.58 -4.53 24.50
#